data_AF-A0A535VH90-F1
#
_entry.id   AF-A0A535VH90-F1
#
_cell.length_a   1.000
_cell.length_b   1.000
_cell.length_c   1.000
_cell.angle_alpha   90.00
_cell.angle_beta   90.00
_cell.angle_gamma   90.00
#
_symmetry.space_group_name_H-M   'P 1'
#
loop_
_entity.id
_entity.type
_entity.pdbx_description
1 polymer ?
#
loop_
_entity_poly.entity_id
_entity_poly.type
_entity_poly.pdbx_seq_one_letter_code
_entity_poly.pdbx_strand_id
1 'polypeptide(L)'
;MSEPETTSDKNQRDENFKPKNNSSTNEDDDPSLLVRAEVRQGSILGDVRVRLVRPKHSSFRRISTGLLEAREETEGPRNTLERIIYPLKRFLIGSPLTTTQAEHERLTKFKALAVLSSDAISSVAYATEAILISLIVAGSGVLQLALPISVAIVFLLCIVTLSYRQTIAAYPGGGGSYIVAKDNVGTLAGLVAAASLLIDYVLTVAVSISAGVQNLASLFGELSPYVVPLAVVLVVFITLVNLRGVRESGAIFAIPTYIFIGSTLLLIGIGSFKVTSIPQHLSRRVKNRM
;
A
#
# COMPACT_ATOMS: atom_id res chain seq x y z
N MET A 1 58.55 42.47 19.57
CA MET A 1 58.93 41.16 19.00
C MET A 1 58.72 40.13 20.11
N SER A 2 57.63 39.37 20.01
CA SER A 2 57.43 37.97 20.45
C SER A 2 57.69 37.54 21.92
N GLU A 3 56.60 37.20 22.62
CA GLU A 3 56.29 35.99 23.46
C GLU A 3 57.40 34.99 23.92
N PRO A 4 57.14 34.04 24.88
CA PRO A 4 55.96 33.81 25.75
C PRO A 4 56.25 33.35 27.22
N GLU A 5 55.15 33.08 27.93
CA GLU A 5 54.93 32.48 29.25
C GLU A 5 55.53 31.07 29.51
N THR A 6 55.69 30.70 30.80
CA THR A 6 55.60 29.30 31.27
C THR A 6 55.14 29.18 32.73
N THR A 7 53.86 28.80 32.88
CA THR A 7 53.30 27.72 33.72
C THR A 7 53.79 27.50 35.17
N SER A 8 52.89 27.79 36.12
CA SER A 8 52.89 27.24 37.47
C SER A 8 51.61 26.44 37.73
N ASP A 9 51.80 25.14 37.92
CA ASP A 9 51.16 24.22 38.86
C ASP A 9 49.70 24.45 39.29
N LYS A 10 48.81 23.52 38.92
CA LYS A 10 47.69 23.07 39.77
C LYS A 10 47.38 21.59 39.57
N ASN A 11 47.98 20.80 40.43
CA ASN A 11 47.58 19.44 40.76
C ASN A 11 46.24 19.45 41.54
N GLN A 12 45.14 19.00 40.91
CA GLN A 12 43.86 18.69 41.58
C GLN A 12 43.13 17.58 40.80
N ARG A 13 43.03 16.39 41.41
CA ARG A 13 41.81 15.58 41.63
C ARG A 13 42.16 14.08 41.73
N ASP A 14 42.24 13.61 42.97
CA ASP A 14 41.82 12.26 43.32
C ASP A 14 40.29 12.23 43.33
N GLU A 15 39.65 11.41 42.51
CA GLU A 15 38.41 10.73 42.90
C GLU A 15 38.32 9.35 42.23
N ASN A 16 38.26 8.34 43.10
CA ASN A 16 37.93 6.93 42.88
C ASN A 16 36.95 6.66 41.72
N PHE A 17 37.43 6.04 40.63
CA PHE A 17 36.58 5.33 39.69
C PHE A 17 36.53 3.83 40.05
N LYS A 18 35.60 3.45 40.95
CA LYS A 18 35.17 2.05 41.08
C LYS A 18 34.04 1.81 40.08
N PRO A 19 34.17 0.88 39.11
CA PRO A 19 33.05 0.55 38.24
C PRO A 19 31.97 -0.16 39.06
N LYS A 20 30.76 0.43 39.08
CA LYS A 20 29.55 -0.21 39.61
C LYS A 20 29.22 -1.44 38.75
N ASN A 21 29.60 -2.62 39.22
CA ASN A 21 29.02 -3.89 38.76
C ASN A 21 27.62 -4.00 39.38
N ASN A 22 26.56 -3.61 38.65
CA ASN A 22 25.19 -4.10 38.85
C ASN A 22 24.23 -3.51 37.81
N SER A 23 24.16 -4.15 36.64
CA SER A 23 22.94 -4.24 35.82
C SER A 23 23.12 -5.38 34.83
N SER A 24 22.42 -6.49 35.05
CA SER A 24 22.33 -7.63 34.14
C SER A 24 21.40 -7.33 32.96
N THR A 25 21.66 -6.24 32.27
CA THR A 25 21.21 -6.02 30.89
C THR A 25 22.30 -6.59 30.00
N ASN A 26 21.99 -7.48 29.08
CA ASN A 26 22.96 -8.05 28.14
C ASN A 26 23.58 -6.91 27.31
N GLU A 27 24.69 -6.33 27.78
CA GLU A 27 25.45 -5.27 27.12
C GLU A 27 26.06 -5.73 25.78
N ASP A 28 26.10 -7.05 25.54
CA ASP A 28 26.49 -7.64 24.27
C ASP A 28 25.52 -7.32 23.11
N ASP A 29 24.32 -6.81 23.40
CA ASP A 29 23.31 -6.42 22.41
C ASP A 29 23.25 -4.91 22.10
N ASP A 30 24.17 -4.08 22.63
CA ASP A 30 24.24 -2.65 22.31
C ASP A 30 24.78 -2.41 20.89
N PRO A 31 23.97 -1.87 19.95
CA PRO A 31 24.37 -1.70 18.56
C PRO A 31 25.43 -0.60 18.34
N SER A 32 25.74 0.20 19.36
CA SER A 32 26.73 1.28 19.27
C SER A 32 28.18 0.82 19.50
N LEU A 33 28.39 -0.37 20.05
CA LEU A 33 29.71 -0.88 20.44
C LEU A 33 30.34 -1.75 19.34
N LEU A 34 31.04 -1.13 18.40
CA LEU A 34 31.71 -1.84 17.29
C LEU A 34 32.93 -2.67 17.71
N VAL A 35 33.56 -2.35 18.84
CA VAL A 35 34.73 -3.08 19.37
C VAL A 35 34.75 -2.97 20.90
N ARG A 36 34.77 -4.11 21.59
CA ARG A 36 34.95 -4.15 23.05
C ARG A 36 36.44 -4.21 23.38
N ALA A 37 36.93 -3.25 24.15
CA ALA A 37 38.26 -3.28 24.74
C ALA A 37 38.16 -3.94 26.12
N GLU A 38 38.43 -5.25 26.22
CA GLU A 38 38.59 -5.90 27.53
C GLU A 38 39.99 -5.60 28.07
N VAL A 39 40.04 -4.85 29.16
CA VAL A 39 41.29 -4.56 29.86
C VAL A 39 41.59 -5.73 30.80
N ARG A 40 42.56 -6.59 30.42
CA ARG A 40 43.06 -7.65 31.30
C ARG A 40 44.36 -7.20 31.95
N GLN A 41 44.39 -7.24 33.27
CA GLN A 41 45.60 -6.96 34.04
C GLN A 41 46.54 -8.17 33.95
N GLY A 42 47.75 -7.94 33.44
CA GLY A 42 48.80 -8.95 33.30
C GLY A 42 49.42 -9.32 34.66
N SER A 43 50.23 -10.37 34.67
CA SER A 43 50.84 -10.93 35.89
C SER A 43 52.06 -10.15 36.40
N ILE A 44 52.39 -9.01 35.78
CA ILE A 44 53.51 -8.13 36.17
C ILE A 44 52.92 -6.79 36.59
N LEU A 45 53.49 -6.18 37.64
CA LEU A 45 53.05 -4.88 38.16
C LEU A 45 53.09 -3.82 37.03
N GLY A 46 51.91 -3.40 36.57
CA GLY A 46 51.75 -2.37 35.53
C GLY A 46 51.48 -2.88 34.09
N ASP A 47 51.50 -4.18 33.81
CA ASP A 47 51.16 -4.69 32.47
C ASP A 47 49.62 -4.70 32.30
N VAL A 48 49.10 -3.85 31.44
CA VAL A 48 47.67 -3.77 31.10
C VAL A 48 47.53 -4.14 29.64
N ARG A 49 46.91 -5.28 29.35
CA ARG A 49 46.67 -5.73 27.98
C ARG A 49 45.22 -5.50 27.61
N VAL A 50 45.01 -4.74 26.54
CA VAL A 50 43.69 -4.51 25.97
C VAL A 50 43.43 -5.59 24.92
N ARG A 51 42.54 -6.53 25.23
CA ARG A 51 42.05 -7.51 24.25
C ARG A 51 40.86 -6.90 23.54
N LEU A 52 41.03 -6.58 22.27
CA LEU A 52 39.92 -6.15 21.41
C LEU A 52 39.08 -7.39 21.06
N VAL A 53 37.97 -7.57 21.76
CA VAL A 53 36.97 -8.60 21.47
C VAL A 53 35.95 -7.99 20.52
N ARG A 54 35.91 -8.48 19.28
CA ARG A 54 34.86 -8.11 18.34
C ARG A 54 33.62 -8.94 18.68
N PRO A 55 32.50 -8.32 19.08
CA PRO A 55 31.28 -9.05 19.35
C PRO A 55 30.88 -9.82 18.09
N LYS A 56 30.61 -11.11 18.23
CA LYS A 56 30.13 -11.95 17.14
C LYS A 56 28.62 -11.66 17.02
N HIS A 57 28.26 -10.47 16.54
CA HIS A 57 26.86 -10.03 16.47
C HIS A 57 26.03 -11.07 15.70
N SER A 58 25.20 -11.85 16.42
CA SER A 58 24.28 -12.82 15.81
C SER A 58 23.07 -12.14 15.18
N SER A 59 22.87 -10.86 15.48
CA SER A 59 21.69 -10.06 15.15
C SER A 59 21.77 -9.36 13.79
N PHE A 60 22.97 -9.17 13.22
CA PHE A 60 23.14 -8.45 11.95
C PHE A 60 24.18 -9.11 11.04
N ARG A 61 23.81 -9.39 9.78
CA ARG A 61 24.71 -9.86 8.72
C ARG A 61 25.20 -8.66 7.92
N ARG A 62 26.52 -8.49 7.79
CA ARG A 62 27.08 -7.43 6.95
C ARG A 62 27.07 -7.86 5.48
N ILE A 63 26.34 -7.15 4.63
CA ILE A 63 26.26 -7.43 3.19
C ILE A 63 27.32 -6.63 2.42
N SER A 64 27.59 -5.37 2.79
CA SER A 64 28.62 -4.52 2.17
C SER A 64 29.15 -3.42 3.11
N THR A 65 30.10 -2.61 2.65
CA THR A 65 30.73 -1.55 3.46
C THR A 65 29.71 -0.48 3.83
N GLY A 66 29.13 -0.56 5.03
CA GLY A 66 28.14 0.39 5.54
C GLY A 66 26.70 -0.12 5.55
N LEU A 67 26.42 -1.32 5.03
CA LEU A 67 25.10 -1.95 5.04
C LEU A 67 25.07 -3.18 5.94
N LEU A 68 24.22 -3.12 6.96
CA LEU A 68 23.93 -4.20 7.90
C LEU A 68 22.51 -4.70 7.65
N GLU A 69 22.35 -6.02 7.50
CA GLU A 69 21.07 -6.72 7.36
C GLU A 69 20.68 -7.29 8.72
N ALA A 70 19.49 -6.95 9.23
CA ALA A 70 18.97 -7.52 10.47
C ALA A 70 18.58 -8.98 10.25
N ARG A 71 19.00 -9.88 11.15
CA ARG A 71 18.66 -11.31 11.09
C ARG A 71 17.25 -11.54 11.66
N GLU A 72 16.54 -12.57 11.19
CA GLU A 72 15.18 -12.91 11.70
C GLU A 72 15.12 -13.12 13.23
N GLU A 73 16.24 -13.45 13.87
CA GLU A 73 16.36 -13.63 15.32
C GLU A 73 16.20 -12.31 16.12
N THR A 74 16.35 -11.14 15.48
CA THR A 74 16.18 -9.81 16.10
C THR A 74 14.72 -9.36 16.24
N GLU A 75 13.80 -10.00 15.51
CA GLU A 75 12.36 -9.77 15.61
C GLU A 75 11.68 -10.76 16.57
N GLY A 76 12.45 -11.38 17.48
CA GLY A 76 11.90 -12.16 18.59
C GLY A 76 11.11 -11.25 19.55
N PRO A 77 9.95 -11.72 20.06
CA PRO A 77 9.09 -10.90 20.93
C PRO A 77 9.86 -10.43 22.17
N ARG A 78 9.92 -9.12 22.39
CA ARG A 78 10.59 -8.51 23.54
C ARG A 78 9.77 -8.63 24.82
N ASN A 79 8.46 -8.84 24.69
CA ASN A 79 7.49 -8.92 25.80
C ASN A 79 6.66 -10.22 25.81
N THR A 80 6.19 -10.63 27.00
CA THR A 80 5.37 -11.86 27.19
C THR A 80 4.06 -11.84 26.39
N LEU A 81 3.43 -10.66 26.24
CA LEU A 81 2.24 -10.47 25.41
C LEU A 81 2.56 -10.60 23.91
N GLU A 82 3.72 -10.10 23.48
CA GLU A 82 4.18 -10.23 22.10
C GLU A 82 4.42 -11.70 21.74
N ARG A 83 4.79 -12.56 22.69
CA ARG A 83 5.02 -14.00 22.43
C ARG A 83 3.75 -14.78 22.06
N ILE A 84 2.58 -14.29 22.47
CA ILE A 84 1.27 -14.86 22.11
C ILE A 84 0.74 -14.22 20.82
N ILE A 85 0.98 -12.91 20.65
CA ILE A 85 0.56 -12.17 19.45
C ILE A 85 1.43 -12.54 18.24
N TYR A 86 2.71 -12.86 18.44
CA TYR A 86 3.68 -13.17 17.39
C TYR A 86 3.26 -14.34 16.48
N PRO A 87 2.86 -15.53 16.99
CA PRO A 87 2.39 -16.62 16.13
C PRO A 87 1.08 -16.27 15.40
N LEU A 88 0.17 -15.52 16.04
CA LEU A 88 -1.08 -15.07 15.41
C LEU A 88 -0.79 -14.03 14.31
N LYS A 89 0.10 -13.08 14.57
CA LYS A 89 0.59 -12.07 13.64
C LYS A 89 1.34 -12.72 12.48
N ARG A 90 2.21 -13.70 12.73
CA ARG A 90 2.95 -14.45 11.70
C ARG A 90 2.04 -15.37 10.88
N PHE A 91 0.97 -15.91 11.48
CA PHE A 91 -0.06 -16.68 10.76
C PHE A 91 -0.97 -15.80 9.88
N LEU A 92 -1.31 -14.58 10.35
CA LEU A 92 -2.17 -13.63 9.64
C LEU A 92 -1.42 -12.80 8.57
N ILE A 93 -0.19 -12.37 8.86
CA ILE A 93 0.63 -11.45 8.04
C ILE A 93 1.70 -12.19 7.22
N GLY A 94 2.00 -13.45 7.54
CA GLY A 94 3.09 -14.18 6.85
C GLY A 94 4.48 -13.74 7.30
N SER A 95 5.51 -14.29 6.64
CA SER A 95 6.91 -13.94 6.87
C SER A 95 7.23 -12.54 6.31
N PRO A 96 8.02 -11.71 7.03
CA PRO A 96 8.40 -10.38 6.54
C PRO A 96 9.17 -10.52 5.23
N LEU A 97 8.65 -9.88 4.18
CA LEU A 97 9.31 -9.80 2.88
C LEU A 97 10.49 -8.84 3.00
N THR A 98 11.71 -9.34 2.80
CA THR A 98 12.93 -8.53 2.76
C THR A 98 12.84 -7.53 1.61
N THR A 99 12.99 -6.24 1.92
CA THR A 99 12.91 -5.09 0.99
C THR A 99 13.86 -5.18 -0.21
N THR A 100 14.87 -6.05 -0.16
CA THR A 100 15.82 -6.34 -1.24
C THR A 100 15.20 -7.10 -2.42
N GLN A 101 14.06 -7.78 -2.26
CA GLN A 101 13.37 -8.47 -3.37
C GLN A 101 12.35 -7.59 -4.12
N ALA A 102 11.89 -6.48 -3.51
CA ALA A 102 10.87 -5.61 -4.10
C ALA A 102 11.39 -4.74 -5.26
N GLU A 103 12.69 -4.46 -5.32
CA GLU A 103 13.28 -3.53 -6.30
C GLU A 103 13.43 -4.16 -7.70
N HIS A 104 13.40 -5.49 -7.80
CA HIS A 104 13.70 -6.22 -9.04
C HIS A 104 12.46 -6.64 -9.83
N GLU A 105 11.25 -6.47 -9.29
CA GLU A 105 10.03 -6.89 -9.97
C GLU A 105 9.34 -5.73 -10.71
N ARG A 106 9.97 -5.27 -11.81
CA ARG A 106 9.30 -4.33 -12.72
C ARG A 106 8.11 -5.03 -13.39
N LEU A 107 6.89 -4.60 -13.06
CA LEU A 107 5.68 -5.02 -13.76
C LEU A 107 5.80 -4.69 -15.25
N THR A 108 5.61 -5.68 -16.12
CA THR A 108 5.53 -5.44 -17.57
C THR A 108 4.37 -4.51 -17.87
N LYS A 109 4.44 -3.71 -18.95
CA LYS A 109 3.38 -2.75 -19.31
C LYS A 109 1.98 -3.38 -19.35
N PHE A 110 1.89 -4.64 -19.78
CA PHE A 110 0.65 -5.41 -19.81
C PHE A 110 0.10 -5.69 -18.39
N LYS A 111 0.94 -6.23 -17.50
CA LYS A 111 0.56 -6.49 -16.10
C LYS A 111 0.28 -5.19 -15.35
N ALA A 112 1.10 -4.17 -15.56
CA ALA A 112 0.94 -2.83 -14.98
C ALA A 112 -0.38 -2.21 -15.42
N LEU A 113 -0.73 -2.28 -16.71
CA LEU A 113 -2.01 -1.77 -17.19
C LEU A 113 -3.16 -2.51 -16.49
N ALA A 114 -3.17 -3.85 -16.48
CA ALA A 114 -4.26 -4.60 -15.88
C ALA A 114 -4.44 -4.33 -14.38
N VAL A 115 -3.34 -4.25 -13.62
CA VAL A 115 -3.38 -4.03 -12.18
C VAL A 115 -3.71 -2.57 -11.84
N LEU A 116 -3.09 -1.60 -12.50
CA LEU A 116 -3.26 -0.17 -12.20
C LEU A 116 -4.56 0.42 -12.78
N SER A 117 -5.09 -0.17 -13.86
CA SER A 117 -6.39 0.26 -14.42
C SER A 117 -7.59 -0.48 -13.83
N SER A 118 -7.37 -1.50 -13.00
CA SER A 118 -8.45 -2.33 -12.44
C SER A 118 -9.50 -1.51 -11.71
N ASP A 119 -9.09 -0.45 -10.99
CA ASP A 119 -9.99 0.41 -10.25
C ASP A 119 -10.97 1.16 -11.18
N ALA A 120 -10.43 1.81 -12.22
CA ALA A 120 -11.21 2.50 -13.23
C ALA A 120 -12.11 1.56 -14.04
N ILE A 121 -11.62 0.35 -14.36
CA ILE A 121 -12.40 -0.67 -15.09
C ILE A 121 -13.55 -1.19 -14.22
N SER A 122 -13.28 -1.47 -12.94
CA SER A 122 -14.29 -1.98 -12.01
C SER A 122 -15.41 -0.98 -11.77
N SER A 123 -15.11 0.32 -11.82
CA SER A 123 -16.09 1.41 -11.68
C SER A 123 -17.22 1.33 -12.71
N VAL A 124 -16.96 0.82 -13.92
CA VAL A 124 -17.97 0.69 -14.98
C VAL A 124 -19.10 -0.28 -14.56
N ALA A 125 -18.78 -1.28 -13.74
CA ALA A 125 -19.71 -2.32 -13.33
C ALA A 125 -20.77 -1.84 -12.32
N TYR A 126 -20.57 -0.70 -11.65
CA TYR A 126 -21.54 -0.12 -10.71
C TYR A 126 -21.96 1.30 -11.05
N ALA A 127 -21.09 2.11 -11.65
CA ALA A 127 -21.38 3.53 -11.91
C ALA A 127 -22.47 3.70 -12.97
N THR A 128 -22.51 2.82 -13.97
CA THR A 128 -23.51 2.87 -15.05
C THR A 128 -24.93 2.69 -14.52
N GLU A 129 -25.14 1.69 -13.66
CA GLU A 129 -26.42 1.47 -12.99
C GLU A 129 -26.78 2.60 -12.04
N ALA A 130 -25.82 3.08 -11.24
CA ALA A 130 -26.05 4.19 -10.30
C ALA A 130 -26.51 5.47 -10.99
N ILE A 131 -25.96 5.78 -12.18
CA ILE A 131 -26.41 6.91 -13.01
C ILE A 131 -27.88 6.69 -13.42
N LEU A 132 -28.23 5.51 -13.94
CA LEU A 132 -29.59 5.23 -14.38
C LEU A 132 -30.60 5.31 -13.24
N ILE A 133 -30.30 4.72 -12.08
CA ILE A 133 -31.15 4.80 -10.89
C ILE A 133 -31.36 6.26 -10.48
N SER A 134 -30.29 7.06 -10.45
CA SER A 134 -30.37 8.49 -10.12
C SER A 134 -31.27 9.26 -11.09
N LEU A 135 -31.17 8.98 -12.40
CA LEU A 135 -32.04 9.60 -13.40
C LEU A 135 -33.50 9.15 -13.28
N ILE A 136 -33.74 7.87 -12.99
CA ILE A 136 -35.09 7.33 -12.77
C ILE A 136 -35.75 8.02 -11.58
N VAL A 137 -35.03 8.21 -10.47
CA VAL A 137 -35.50 8.94 -9.29
C VAL A 137 -35.80 10.40 -9.61
N ALA A 138 -35.00 11.05 -10.46
CA ALA A 138 -35.24 12.43 -10.92
C ALA A 138 -36.44 12.56 -11.88
N GLY A 139 -36.84 11.47 -12.53
CA GLY A 139 -38.03 11.38 -13.38
C GLY A 139 -37.79 10.63 -14.69
N SER A 140 -38.76 9.84 -15.13
CA SER A 140 -38.63 8.99 -16.34
C SER A 140 -38.41 9.78 -17.63
N GLY A 141 -38.84 11.05 -17.71
CA GLY A 141 -38.57 11.93 -18.85
C GLY A 141 -37.11 12.35 -18.99
N VAL A 142 -36.30 12.17 -17.93
CA VAL A 142 -34.91 12.62 -17.84
C VAL A 142 -33.95 11.56 -18.37
N LEU A 143 -34.38 10.30 -18.59
CA LEU A 143 -33.54 9.19 -19.07
C LEU A 143 -32.74 9.50 -20.36
N GLN A 144 -33.25 10.40 -21.20
CA GLN A 144 -32.55 10.84 -22.41
C GLN A 144 -31.24 11.60 -22.12
N LEU A 145 -31.09 12.17 -20.91
CA LEU A 145 -29.87 12.83 -20.45
C LEU A 145 -28.73 11.86 -20.14
N ALA A 146 -28.98 10.55 -20.04
CA ALA A 146 -27.94 9.56 -19.78
C ALA A 146 -26.79 9.63 -20.80
N LEU A 147 -27.12 9.81 -22.09
CA LEU A 147 -26.12 9.94 -23.16
C LEU A 147 -25.31 11.26 -23.06
N PRO A 148 -25.93 12.45 -22.99
CA PRO A 148 -25.22 13.70 -22.75
C PRO A 148 -24.32 13.69 -21.50
N ILE A 149 -24.80 13.13 -20.39
CA ILE A 149 -24.03 13.00 -19.15
C ILE A 149 -22.81 12.10 -19.37
N SER A 150 -22.99 10.97 -20.06
CA SER A 150 -21.88 10.06 -20.38
C SER A 150 -20.81 10.75 -21.23
N VAL A 151 -21.21 11.54 -22.23
CA VAL A 151 -20.26 12.33 -23.05
C VAL A 151 -19.52 13.36 -22.20
N ALA A 152 -20.21 14.05 -21.29
CA ALA A 152 -19.59 15.00 -20.38
C ALA A 152 -18.56 14.33 -19.44
N ILE A 153 -18.87 13.12 -18.94
CA ILE A 153 -17.94 12.34 -18.11
C ILE A 153 -16.71 11.93 -18.92
N VAL A 154 -16.87 11.43 -20.15
CA VAL A 154 -15.74 11.09 -21.03
C VAL A 154 -14.85 12.31 -21.28
N PHE A 155 -15.47 13.47 -21.55
CA PHE A 155 -14.74 14.73 -21.73
C PHE A 155 -13.95 15.13 -20.47
N LEU A 156 -14.58 15.01 -19.29
CA LEU A 156 -13.91 15.25 -18.00
C LEU A 156 -12.72 14.30 -17.80
N LEU A 157 -12.88 13.00 -18.08
CA LEU A 157 -11.80 12.02 -17.99
C LEU A 157 -10.64 12.32 -18.94
N CYS A 158 -10.90 12.86 -20.13
CA CYS A 158 -9.84 13.35 -21.03
C CYS A 158 -9.04 14.49 -20.39
N ILE A 159 -9.71 15.47 -19.79
CA ILE A 159 -9.05 16.59 -19.09
C ILE A 159 -8.19 16.06 -17.93
N VAL A 160 -8.76 15.18 -17.10
CA VAL A 160 -8.05 14.57 -15.97
C VAL A 160 -6.82 13.80 -16.48
N THR A 161 -6.96 13.01 -17.53
CA THR A 161 -5.84 12.23 -18.10
C THR A 161 -4.70 13.15 -18.58
N LEU A 162 -5.02 14.25 -19.25
CA LEU A 162 -4.03 15.22 -19.71
C LEU A 162 -3.34 15.92 -18.51
N SER A 163 -4.10 16.29 -17.49
CA SER A 163 -3.58 16.90 -16.26
C SER A 163 -2.64 15.94 -15.50
N TYR A 164 -3.02 14.68 -15.36
CA TYR A 164 -2.18 13.66 -14.72
C TYR A 164 -0.91 13.40 -15.54
N ARG A 165 -0.98 13.42 -16.88
CA ARG A 165 0.22 13.28 -17.72
C ARG A 165 1.23 14.39 -17.47
N GLN A 166 0.76 15.63 -17.30
CA GLN A 166 1.61 16.78 -16.95
C GLN A 166 2.19 16.63 -15.54
N THR A 167 1.35 16.22 -14.58
CA THR A 167 1.76 16.03 -13.18
C THR A 167 2.83 14.94 -13.05
N ILE A 168 2.66 13.80 -13.72
CA ILE A 168 3.65 12.71 -13.73
C ILE A 168 4.99 13.18 -14.32
N ALA A 169 4.96 14.00 -15.37
CA ALA A 169 6.17 14.57 -15.95
C ALA A 169 6.87 15.57 -15.01
N ALA A 170 6.11 16.36 -14.25
CA ALA A 170 6.64 17.32 -13.28
C ALA A 170 7.15 16.65 -11.99
N TYR A 171 6.60 15.50 -11.62
CA TYR A 171 6.94 14.76 -10.40
C TYR A 171 7.44 13.32 -10.70
N PRO A 172 8.63 13.16 -11.32
CA PRO A 172 9.16 11.86 -11.74
C PRO A 172 9.51 10.92 -10.57
N GLY A 173 9.74 11.46 -9.37
CA GLY A 173 9.97 10.68 -8.15
C GLY A 173 8.70 10.07 -7.55
N GLY A 174 7.53 10.30 -8.16
CA GLY A 174 6.22 9.94 -7.62
C GLY A 174 5.61 11.11 -6.86
N GLY A 175 4.60 11.73 -7.47
CA GLY A 175 3.83 12.83 -6.88
C GLY A 175 2.36 12.46 -6.79
N GLY A 176 1.93 11.90 -5.65
CA GLY A 176 0.51 11.73 -5.35
C GLY A 176 -0.14 13.08 -5.02
N SER A 177 -1.47 13.13 -5.00
CA SER A 177 -2.24 14.38 -4.76
C SER A 177 -1.81 15.11 -3.48
N TYR A 178 -1.35 14.38 -2.44
CA TYR A 178 -0.76 14.96 -1.23
C TYR A 178 0.49 15.81 -1.52
N ILE A 179 1.48 15.26 -2.23
CA ILE A 179 2.76 15.92 -2.49
C ILE A 179 2.52 17.15 -3.37
N VAL A 180 1.72 16.97 -4.43
CA VAL A 180 1.40 18.04 -5.37
C VAL A 180 0.64 19.18 -4.68
N ALA A 181 -0.37 18.88 -3.87
CA ALA A 181 -1.11 19.91 -3.14
C ALA A 181 -0.25 20.61 -2.07
N LYS A 182 0.59 19.85 -1.37
CA LYS A 182 1.48 20.40 -0.34
C LYS A 182 2.50 21.38 -0.94
N ASP A 183 3.11 21.02 -2.06
CA ASP A 183 4.18 21.82 -2.66
C ASP A 183 3.65 23.10 -3.34
N ASN A 184 2.41 23.08 -3.86
CA ASN A 184 1.85 24.19 -4.63
C ASN A 184 0.88 25.08 -3.86
N VAL A 185 0.17 24.54 -2.87
CA VAL A 185 -0.90 25.26 -2.13
C VAL A 185 -0.56 25.38 -0.65
N GLY A 186 0.17 24.42 -0.10
CA GLY A 186 0.66 24.42 1.27
C GLY A 186 0.15 23.23 2.09
N THR A 187 0.63 23.15 3.34
CA THR A 187 0.46 21.98 4.21
C THR A 187 -0.99 21.62 4.46
N LEU A 188 -1.88 22.60 4.69
CA LEU A 188 -3.29 22.33 4.95
C LEU A 188 -3.99 21.67 3.76
N ALA A 189 -3.76 22.17 2.54
CA ALA A 189 -4.30 21.59 1.32
C ALA A 189 -3.76 20.17 1.08
N GLY A 190 -2.46 19.96 1.33
CA GLY A 190 -1.85 18.64 1.35
C GLY A 190 -2.58 17.69 2.32
N LEU A 191 -2.76 18.09 3.57
CA LEU A 191 -3.45 17.26 4.57
C LEU A 191 -4.90 16.94 4.19
N VAL A 192 -5.63 17.90 3.62
CA VAL A 192 -6.99 17.65 3.08
C VAL A 192 -6.94 16.62 1.94
N ALA A 193 -5.98 16.73 1.02
CA ALA A 193 -5.81 15.76 -0.05
C ALA A 193 -5.47 14.36 0.50
N ALA A 194 -4.61 14.26 1.51
CA ALA A 194 -4.29 12.99 2.16
C ALA A 194 -5.50 12.37 2.87
N ALA A 195 -6.26 13.18 3.63
CA ALA A 195 -7.47 12.72 4.29
C ALA A 195 -8.52 12.24 3.29
N SER A 196 -8.72 12.99 2.20
CA SER A 196 -9.62 12.60 1.11
C SER A 196 -9.19 11.29 0.47
N LEU A 197 -7.90 11.07 0.22
CA LEU A 197 -7.39 9.82 -0.35
C LEU A 197 -7.62 8.62 0.58
N LEU A 198 -7.49 8.80 1.91
CA LEU A 198 -7.79 7.72 2.86
C LEU A 198 -9.27 7.33 2.83
N ILE A 199 -10.17 8.33 2.78
CA ILE A 199 -11.61 8.09 2.67
C ILE A 199 -11.93 7.42 1.34
N ASP A 200 -11.35 7.92 0.24
CA ASP A 200 -11.52 7.36 -1.10
C ASP A 200 -11.14 5.88 -1.13
N TYR A 201 -9.97 5.49 -0.59
CA TYR A 201 -9.58 4.09 -0.54
C TYR A 201 -10.52 3.20 0.27
N VAL A 202 -11.09 3.71 1.37
CA VAL A 202 -12.07 2.95 2.16
C VAL A 202 -13.37 2.78 1.37
N LEU A 203 -13.86 3.87 0.76
CA LEU A 203 -15.09 3.85 -0.03
C LEU A 203 -14.96 2.98 -1.28
N THR A 204 -13.83 3.01 -1.98
CA THR A 204 -13.59 2.20 -3.16
C THR A 204 -13.71 0.71 -2.86
N VAL A 205 -13.11 0.24 -1.76
CA VAL A 205 -13.25 -1.16 -1.32
C VAL A 205 -14.71 -1.48 -0.96
N ALA A 206 -15.36 -0.59 -0.19
CA ALA A 206 -16.73 -0.80 0.27
C ALA A 206 -17.73 -0.88 -0.90
N VAL A 207 -17.67 0.09 -1.83
CA VAL A 207 -18.55 0.17 -3.01
C VAL A 207 -18.29 -1.01 -3.95
N SER A 208 -17.03 -1.32 -4.23
CA SER A 208 -16.68 -2.41 -5.15
C SER A 208 -17.17 -3.77 -4.66
N ILE A 209 -16.98 -4.08 -3.37
CA ILE A 209 -17.44 -5.35 -2.80
C ILE A 209 -18.98 -5.38 -2.70
N SER A 210 -19.60 -4.26 -2.32
CA SER A 210 -21.06 -4.18 -2.24
C SER A 210 -21.72 -4.40 -3.60
N ALA A 211 -21.19 -3.77 -4.66
CA ALA A 211 -21.67 -3.98 -6.02
C ALA A 211 -21.36 -5.40 -6.53
N GLY A 212 -20.18 -5.93 -6.24
CA GLY A 212 -19.81 -7.29 -6.59
C GLY A 212 -20.75 -8.34 -5.99
N VAL A 213 -21.11 -8.19 -4.70
CA VAL A 213 -22.06 -9.10 -4.04
C VAL A 213 -23.48 -8.93 -4.57
N GLN A 214 -23.92 -7.70 -4.88
CA GLN A 214 -25.22 -7.48 -5.52
C GLN A 214 -25.31 -8.15 -6.89
N ASN A 215 -24.24 -8.11 -7.68
CA ASN A 215 -24.14 -8.82 -8.96
C ASN A 215 -24.15 -10.34 -8.79
N LEU A 216 -23.62 -10.88 -7.70
CA LEU A 216 -23.74 -12.32 -7.38
C LEU A 216 -25.16 -12.68 -6.94
N ALA A 217 -25.80 -11.84 -6.12
CA ALA A 217 -27.17 -12.06 -5.66
C ALA A 217 -28.20 -11.96 -6.80
N SER A 218 -27.93 -11.17 -7.84
CA SER A 218 -28.78 -11.12 -9.04
C SER A 218 -28.68 -12.38 -9.89
N LEU A 219 -27.54 -13.08 -9.87
CA LEU A 219 -27.35 -14.37 -10.52
C LEU A 219 -27.94 -15.52 -9.69
N PHE A 220 -27.83 -15.45 -8.37
CA PHE A 220 -28.27 -16.48 -7.43
C PHE A 220 -29.19 -15.86 -6.36
N GLY A 221 -30.50 -15.88 -6.60
CA GLY A 221 -31.49 -15.22 -5.74
C GLY A 221 -31.47 -15.68 -4.27
N GLU A 222 -31.00 -16.89 -4.00
CA GLU A 222 -30.82 -17.43 -2.64
C GLU A 222 -29.82 -16.62 -1.78
N LEU A 223 -28.90 -15.87 -2.40
CA LEU A 223 -27.94 -15.01 -1.70
C LEU A 223 -28.52 -13.65 -1.31
N SER A 224 -29.71 -13.27 -1.78
CA SER A 224 -30.32 -11.95 -1.50
C SER A 224 -30.43 -11.62 0.00
N PRO A 225 -30.84 -12.56 0.89
CA PRO A 225 -30.86 -12.29 2.34
C PRO A 225 -29.48 -12.13 2.97
N TYR A 226 -28.42 -12.60 2.30
CA TYR A 226 -27.07 -12.70 2.84
C TYR A 226 -26.09 -11.69 2.24
N VAL A 227 -26.57 -10.69 1.49
CA VAL A 227 -25.73 -9.68 0.81
C VAL A 227 -24.78 -8.98 1.78
N VAL A 228 -25.28 -8.48 2.91
CA VAL A 228 -24.46 -7.77 3.90
C VAL A 228 -23.42 -8.68 4.56
N PRO A 229 -23.78 -9.83 5.16
CA PRO A 229 -22.79 -10.71 5.77
C PRO A 229 -21.77 -11.25 4.76
N LEU A 230 -22.18 -11.54 3.52
CA LEU A 230 -21.25 -11.97 2.48
C LEU A 230 -20.25 -10.87 2.10
N ALA A 231 -20.70 -9.62 1.97
CA ALA A 231 -19.82 -8.49 1.71
C ALA A 231 -18.77 -8.31 2.80
N VAL A 232 -19.18 -8.38 4.09
CA VAL A 232 -18.25 -8.29 5.22
C VAL A 232 -17.24 -9.44 5.21
N VAL A 233 -17.70 -10.68 4.96
CA VAL A 233 -16.81 -11.85 4.86
C VAL A 233 -15.80 -11.68 3.72
N LEU A 234 -16.22 -11.17 2.57
CA LEU A 234 -15.31 -10.91 1.44
C LEU A 234 -14.30 -9.79 1.74
N VAL A 235 -14.68 -8.71 2.42
CA VAL A 235 -13.74 -7.67 2.88
C VAL A 235 -12.67 -8.28 3.78
N VAL A 236 -13.10 -9.06 4.78
CA VAL A 236 -12.18 -9.74 5.71
C VAL A 236 -11.27 -10.71 4.95
N PHE A 237 -11.84 -11.50 4.04
CA PHE A 237 -11.07 -12.43 3.21
C PHE A 237 -10.00 -11.71 2.38
N ILE A 238 -10.36 -10.64 1.67
CA ILE A 238 -9.40 -9.86 0.87
C ILE A 238 -8.35 -9.21 1.77
N THR A 239 -8.72 -8.76 2.97
CA THR A 239 -7.78 -8.24 3.96
C THR A 239 -6.78 -9.31 4.37
N LEU A 240 -7.22 -10.53 4.67
CA LEU A 240 -6.33 -11.64 5.02
C LEU A 240 -5.41 -12.03 3.86
N VAL A 241 -5.92 -12.04 2.62
CA VAL A 241 -5.10 -12.31 1.42
C VAL A 241 -4.04 -11.22 1.22
N ASN A 242 -4.42 -9.95 1.38
CA ASN A 242 -3.50 -8.82 1.28
C ASN A 242 -2.44 -8.82 2.39
N LEU A 243 -2.84 -9.19 3.62
CA LEU A 243 -1.90 -9.32 4.75
C LEU A 243 -0.91 -10.46 4.53
N ARG A 244 -1.31 -11.58 3.93
CA ARG A 244 -0.42 -12.72 3.62
C ARG A 244 0.59 -12.46 2.50
N GLY A 245 0.58 -11.29 1.86
CA GLY A 245 1.57 -10.96 0.85
C GLY A 245 1.40 -11.71 -0.48
N VAL A 246 0.20 -12.22 -0.79
CA VAL A 246 -0.12 -12.87 -2.10
C VAL A 246 0.04 -11.89 -3.30
N ARG A 247 0.40 -10.64 -3.02
CA ARG A 247 0.65 -9.53 -3.96
C ARG A 247 1.79 -9.79 -4.94
N GLU A 248 2.66 -10.77 -4.71
CA GLU A 248 3.80 -11.14 -5.56
C GLU A 248 3.41 -11.73 -6.94
N SER A 249 2.11 -11.88 -7.23
CA SER A 249 1.63 -12.42 -8.50
C SER A 249 0.69 -11.46 -9.22
N GLY A 250 1.17 -10.27 -9.59
CA GLY A 250 0.42 -9.35 -10.47
C GLY A 250 -0.09 -10.00 -11.78
N ALA A 251 0.43 -11.18 -12.14
CA ALA A 251 -0.09 -12.03 -13.21
C ALA A 251 -1.48 -12.64 -12.92
N ILE A 252 -1.78 -13.03 -11.68
CA ILE A 252 -3.06 -13.65 -11.30
C ILE A 252 -4.21 -12.65 -11.45
N PHE A 253 -3.95 -11.37 -11.14
CA PHE A 253 -4.95 -10.31 -11.28
C PHE A 253 -5.13 -9.80 -12.71
N ALA A 254 -4.18 -10.07 -13.62
CA ALA A 254 -4.31 -9.62 -15.00
C ALA A 254 -5.37 -10.40 -15.79
N ILE A 255 -5.50 -11.71 -15.51
CA ILE A 255 -6.41 -12.61 -16.26
C ILE A 255 -7.88 -12.16 -16.14
N PRO A 256 -8.45 -11.96 -14.93
CA PRO A 256 -9.83 -11.52 -14.80
C PRO A 256 -10.10 -10.17 -15.47
N THR A 257 -9.15 -9.24 -15.39
CA THR A 257 -9.29 -7.90 -15.99
C THR A 257 -9.44 -7.99 -17.51
N TYR A 258 -8.60 -8.78 -18.19
CA TYR A 258 -8.71 -8.92 -19.64
C TYR A 258 -9.93 -9.72 -20.09
N ILE A 259 -10.36 -10.71 -19.30
CA ILE A 259 -11.63 -11.41 -19.53
C ILE A 259 -12.78 -10.40 -19.47
N PHE A 260 -12.81 -9.54 -18.44
CA PHE A 260 -13.84 -8.52 -18.29
C PHE A 260 -13.86 -7.52 -19.45
N ILE A 261 -12.69 -7.03 -19.88
CA ILE A 261 -12.59 -6.13 -21.06
C ILE A 261 -13.14 -6.83 -22.30
N GLY A 262 -12.70 -8.07 -22.56
CA GLY A 262 -13.15 -8.86 -23.70
C GLY A 262 -14.66 -9.12 -23.70
N SER A 263 -15.21 -9.52 -22.55
CA SER A 263 -16.66 -9.77 -22.41
C SER A 263 -17.48 -8.49 -22.59
N THR A 264 -16.98 -7.36 -22.07
CA THR A 264 -17.66 -6.07 -22.21
C THR A 264 -17.67 -5.58 -23.66
N LEU A 265 -16.54 -5.68 -24.37
CA LEU A 265 -16.46 -5.33 -25.78
C LEU A 265 -17.36 -6.22 -26.64
N LEU A 266 -17.41 -7.52 -26.35
CA LEU A 266 -18.29 -8.47 -27.02
C LEU A 266 -19.78 -8.13 -26.77
N LEU A 267 -20.14 -7.80 -25.53
CA LEU A 267 -21.49 -7.37 -25.17
C LEU A 267 -21.91 -6.12 -25.95
N ILE A 268 -21.03 -5.11 -26.02
CA ILE A 268 -21.26 -3.88 -26.79
C ILE A 268 -21.40 -4.18 -28.29
N GLY A 269 -20.54 -5.04 -28.84
CA GLY A 269 -20.57 -5.44 -30.25
C GLY A 269 -21.87 -6.16 -30.63
N ILE A 270 -22.27 -7.16 -29.85
CA ILE A 270 -23.52 -7.91 -30.05
C ILE A 270 -24.73 -6.98 -29.85
N GLY A 271 -24.71 -6.14 -28.81
CA GLY A 271 -25.76 -5.16 -28.55
C GLY A 271 -25.96 -4.20 -29.72
N SER A 272 -24.86 -3.66 -30.26
CA SER A 272 -24.87 -2.77 -31.41
C SER A 272 -25.40 -3.47 -32.67
N PHE A 273 -24.95 -4.69 -32.93
CA PHE A 273 -25.43 -5.50 -34.05
C PHE A 273 -26.93 -5.82 -33.95
N LYS A 274 -27.42 -6.13 -32.75
CA LYS A 274 -28.84 -6.43 -32.51
C LYS A 274 -29.71 -5.20 -32.73
N VAL A 275 -29.24 -4.01 -32.34
CA VAL A 275 -29.95 -2.75 -32.55
C VAL A 275 -30.05 -2.40 -34.04
N THR A 276 -29.00 -2.65 -34.83
CA THR A 276 -29.01 -2.37 -36.28
C THR A 276 -29.74 -3.44 -37.10
N SER A 277 -29.72 -4.70 -36.66
CA SER A 277 -30.30 -5.83 -37.41
C SER A 277 -31.80 -6.03 -37.18
N ILE A 278 -32.39 -5.54 -36.09
CA ILE A 278 -33.85 -5.59 -35.88
C ILE A 278 -34.50 -4.45 -36.68
N PRO A 279 -35.28 -4.73 -37.74
CA PRO A 279 -35.86 -3.66 -38.55
C PRO A 279 -36.95 -2.93 -37.75
N GLN A 280 -36.90 -1.59 -37.73
CA GLN A 280 -37.72 -0.69 -36.89
C GLN A 280 -39.25 -0.81 -37.06
N HIS A 281 -39.75 -1.56 -38.05
CA HIS A 281 -41.18 -1.74 -38.34
C HIS A 281 -42.01 -2.41 -37.22
N LEU A 282 -41.41 -3.15 -36.29
CA LEU A 282 -42.11 -3.73 -35.14
C LEU A 282 -42.23 -2.79 -33.93
N SER A 283 -41.40 -1.74 -33.84
CA SER A 283 -41.38 -0.82 -32.68
C SER A 283 -42.61 0.11 -32.66
N ARG A 284 -43.23 0.40 -33.82
CA ARG A 284 -44.48 1.17 -33.90
C ARG A 284 -45.73 0.40 -33.41
N ARG A 285 -45.72 -0.93 -33.42
CA ARG A 285 -46.89 -1.72 -32.95
C ARG A 285 -46.99 -1.78 -31.43
N VAL A 286 -45.89 -1.65 -30.70
CA VAL A 286 -45.89 -1.62 -29.23
C VAL A 286 -46.28 -0.24 -28.71
N LYS A 287 -45.82 0.84 -29.37
CA LYS A 287 -46.18 2.22 -28.99
C LYS A 287 -47.66 2.57 -29.20
N ASN A 288 -48.39 1.83 -30.03
CA ASN A 288 -49.85 2.00 -30.23
C ASN A 288 -50.71 1.05 -29.37
N ARG A 289 -50.10 0.25 -28.47
CA ARG A 289 -50.81 -0.66 -27.55
C ARG A 289 -50.56 -0.36 -26.06
N MET A 290 -49.82 0.71 -25.76
CA MET A 290 -49.78 1.37 -24.45
C MET A 290 -50.43 2.74 -24.60
#